data_AF-A0A351CKR8-F1
#
_entry.id   AF-A0A351CKR8-F1
#
_cell.length_a   1.000
_cell.length_b   1.000
_cell.length_c   1.000
_cell.angle_alpha   90.00
_cell.angle_beta   90.00
_cell.angle_gamma   90.00
#
_symmetry.space_group_name_H-M   'P 1'
#
loop_
_entity.id
_entity.type
_entity.pdbx_description
1 polymer ?
#
loop_
_entity_poly.entity_id
_entity_poly.type
_entity_poly.pdbx_seq_one_letter_code
_entity_poly.pdbx_strand_id
1 'polypeptide(L)' 'MATKYIFITGGVVSSLGKGIASASLASILESRGLNVTMLKLDPY' A
#
# COMPACT_ATOMS: atom_id res chain seq x y z
N MET A 1 10.73 -17.74 -5.38
CA MET A 1 9.69 -17.21 -4.47
C MET A 1 8.74 -16.37 -5.32
N ALA A 2 7.42 -16.52 -5.18
CA ALA A 2 6.47 -15.72 -5.95
C ALA A 2 6.20 -14.39 -5.24
N THR A 3 6.23 -13.29 -5.99
CA THR A 3 5.89 -11.95 -5.49
C THR A 3 4.43 -11.92 -5.02
N LYS A 4 4.18 -11.33 -3.84
CA LYS A 4 2.85 -11.17 -3.28
C LYS A 4 2.33 -9.76 -3.58
N TYR A 5 1.05 -9.66 -3.87
CA TYR A 5 0.38 -8.40 -4.18
C TYR A 5 -0.68 -8.11 -3.13
N ILE A 6 -0.71 -6.86 -2.65
CA ILE A 6 -1.73 -6.34 -1.73
C ILE A 6 -2.43 -5.20 -2.46
N PHE A 7 -3.72 -5.35 -2.75
CA PHE A 7 -4.53 -4.30 -3.36
C PHE A 7 -5.19 -3.45 -2.28
N ILE A 8 -4.92 -2.15 -2.29
CA ILE A 8 -5.48 -1.20 -1.34
C ILE A 8 -6.56 -0.39 -2.03
N THR A 9 -7.81 -0.62 -1.64
CA THR A 9 -8.99 0.08 -2.18
C THR A 9 -9.58 1.03 -1.13
N GLY A 10 -10.52 1.88 -1.54
CA GLY A 10 -11.21 2.80 -0.65
C GLY A 10 -12.70 2.88 -0.96
N GLY A 11 -13.52 2.95 0.08
CA GLY A 11 -14.97 3.16 -0.04
C GLY A 11 -15.44 4.44 0.67
N VAL A 12 -16.73 4.75 0.49
CA VAL A 12 -17.47 5.86 1.11
C VAL A 12 -17.03 7.25 0.64
N VAL A 13 -15.83 7.71 0.99
CA VAL A 13 -15.33 9.06 0.63
C VAL A 13 -13.84 9.04 0.25
N SER A 14 -13.41 10.08 -0.47
CA SER A 14 -12.00 10.34 -0.78
C SER A 14 -11.28 11.02 0.41
N SER A 15 -9.98 11.25 0.29
CA SER A 15 -9.15 11.91 1.32
C SER A 15 -9.03 11.21 2.69
N LEU A 16 -9.43 9.94 2.78
CA LEU A 16 -9.33 9.08 3.98
C LEU A 16 -7.90 8.71 4.41
N GLY A 17 -6.87 9.30 3.82
CA GLY A 17 -5.48 8.96 4.16
C GLY A 17 -5.01 7.59 3.66
N LYS A 18 -5.62 7.04 2.60
CA LYS A 18 -5.23 5.74 2.02
C LYS A 18 -3.74 5.62 1.69
N GLY A 19 -3.13 6.71 1.21
CA GLY A 19 -1.70 6.76 0.91
C GLY A 19 -0.82 6.64 2.16
N ILE A 20 -1.24 7.27 3.26
CA ILE A 20 -0.54 7.17 4.55
C ILE A 20 -0.69 5.77 5.11
N ALA A 21 -1.92 5.23 5.11
CA ALA A 21 -2.18 3.87 5.57
C ALA A 21 -1.36 2.82 4.80
N SER A 22 -1.29 2.94 3.47
CA SER A 22 -0.48 2.04 2.64
C SER A 22 1.03 2.18 2.92
N ALA A 23 1.52 3.40 3.11
CA ALA A 23 2.92 3.66 3.41
C ALA A 23 3.33 3.11 4.79
N SER A 24 2.48 3.26 5.81
CA SER A 24 2.73 2.68 7.14
C SER A 24 2.75 1.15 7.10
N LEU A 25 1.86 0.52 6.33
CA LEU A 25 1.89 -0.94 6.13
C LEU A 25 3.18 -1.39 5.45
N ALA A 26 3.63 -0.69 4.40
CA ALA A 26 4.90 -0.97 3.73
C ALA A 26 6.08 -0.87 4.70
N SER A 27 6.14 0.19 5.51
CA SER A 27 7.21 0.39 6.51
C SER A 27 7.29 -0.75 7.53
N ILE A 28 6.14 -1.28 8.00
CA ILE A 28 6.12 -2.45 8.88
C ILE A 28 6.66 -3.70 8.17
N LEU A 29 6.28 -3.93 6.92
CA LEU A 29 6.77 -5.08 6.14
C LEU A 29 8.28 -4.98 5.87
N GLU A 30 8.79 -3.79 5.54
CA GLU A 30 10.22 -3.53 5.40
C GLU A 30 10.99 -3.78 6.71
N SER A 31 10.44 -3.35 7.86
CA SER A 31 11.04 -3.62 9.17
C SER A 31 11.14 -5.11 9.51
N ARG A 32 10.36 -5.97 8.82
CA ARG A 32 10.44 -7.43 8.92
C ARG A 32 11.41 -8.05 7.92
N GLY A 33 12.22 -7.24 7.23
CA GLY A 33 13.21 -7.68 6.25
C GLY A 33 12.60 -8.11 4.91
N LEU A 34 11.35 -7.74 4.63
CA LEU A 34 10.71 -8.02 3.34
C LEU A 34 11.08 -6.95 2.32
N ASN A 35 11.36 -7.37 1.08
CA ASN A 35 11.48 -6.45 -0.04
C ASN A 35 10.07 -6.03 -0.48
N VAL A 36 9.76 -4.74 -0.35
CA VAL A 36 8.43 -4.17 -0.61
C VAL A 36 8.56 -3.08 -1.66
N THR A 37 7.56 -2.98 -2.53
CA THR A 37 7.41 -1.87 -3.47
C THR A 37 5.95 -1.40 -3.46
N MET A 38 5.74 -0.12 -3.75
CA MET A 38 4.40 0.48 -3.83
C MET A 38 4.18 1.08 -5.22
N LEU A 39 2.99 0.84 -5.77
CA LEU A 39 2.52 1.45 -7.01
C LEU A 39 1.22 2.20 -6.73
N LYS A 40 1.16 3.46 -7.17
CA LYS A 40 -0.07 4.25 -7.17
C LYS A 40 -0.75 4.15 -8.52
N LEU A 41 -2.03 3.79 -8.51
CA LEU A 41 -2.91 3.83 -9.68
C LEU A 41 -3.80 5.06 -9.53
N ASP A 42 -3.48 6.11 -10.27
CA ASP A 42 -4.33 7.31 -10.38
C ASP A 42 -5.31 7.11 -11.54
N PRO A 43 -6.63 7.29 -11.32
CA PRO A 43 -7.65 7.09 -12.34
C PRO A 43 -7.81 8.28 -13.29
N TYR A 44 -6.96 9.29 -13.16
CA TYR A 44 -6.92 10.53 -13.94
C TYR A 44 -5.49 10.80 -14.42
#